data_AF-A0A1E2WYA2-F1
#
_entry.id   AF-A0A1E2WYA2-F1
#
_cell.length_a   1.000
_cell.length_b   1.000
_cell.length_c   1.000
_cell.angle_alpha   90.00
_cell.angle_beta   90.00
_cell.angle_gamma   90.00
#
_symmetry.space_group_name_H-M   'P 1'
#
loop_
_entity.id
_entity.type
_entity.pdbx_description
1 polymer ?
#
loop_
_entity_poly.entity_id
_entity_poly.type
_entity_poly.pdbx_seq_one_letter_code
_entity_poly.pdbx_strand_id
1 'polypeptide(L)'
;MLLENLALSELPSVYLLEKSHLPNCAAIYFVSNSKGQVLYIGRTINLFERWREHHRFNQLKRFNRKDRISISWLTCANDITTLSHLENQLIELYKPPLNWTKVVSPIRKITPSEIALQQSLQQLAKLNTMIFGFDPIADEEPPTIYLVYPVYGKRGLSGSIRTILKTINKKASPLKWKEYHTEPKFSGKFGYWSTQYNHIRIDLSPFDGLVHFMNNPITRTIADVEFMAFTSEQLEVFLENTSEELKNNLSCLDALEDDPIPIKLVDKFQSEQGKDKYVIEVEAWEELEPMPEGEARIMTRQFLYVDGVEVEVCSNTNGKYFVRHNVYWWIMHGRKNPDLQYQRVIENLKDAVDRLPTIRWAGYKFIFETIIFSEDDVEVESVLLPLAMFEYLFKDLKSNCTGKLREELETGEYQSKPDDNQNIKLCAWLQRNSLGSLLQTKDS
;
A
#
# COMPACT_ATOMS: atom_id res chain seq x y z
N MET A 1 48.69 -5.14 -1.82
CA MET A 1 49.40 -3.86 -1.57
C MET A 1 48.41 -2.71 -1.74
N LEU A 2 48.47 -1.73 -0.84
CA LEU A 2 48.01 -0.33 -0.99
C LEU A 2 46.50 -0.02 -0.99
N LEU A 3 45.76 -0.42 0.05
CA LEU A 3 44.49 0.23 0.39
C LEU A 3 44.64 1.28 1.52
N GLU A 4 45.66 1.15 2.37
CA GLU A 4 45.89 2.01 3.54
C GLU A 4 46.31 3.45 3.18
N ASN A 5 46.67 3.73 1.92
CA ASN A 5 47.17 5.03 1.46
C ASN A 5 46.30 5.70 0.38
N LEU A 6 45.02 5.33 0.24
CA LEU A 6 44.15 5.97 -0.74
C LEU A 6 43.82 7.42 -0.30
N ALA A 7 44.48 8.40 -0.91
CA ALA A 7 44.21 9.82 -0.69
C ALA A 7 42.91 10.23 -1.40
N LEU A 8 41.78 10.18 -0.70
CA LEU A 8 40.46 10.54 -1.24
C LEU A 8 40.40 11.96 -1.85
N SER A 9 41.24 12.88 -1.36
CA SER A 9 41.38 14.24 -1.87
C SER A 9 42.01 14.33 -3.27
N GLU A 10 42.73 13.30 -3.69
CA GLU A 10 43.40 13.23 -5.01
C GLU A 10 42.53 12.56 -6.07
N LEU A 11 41.42 11.94 -5.66
CA LEU A 11 40.48 11.31 -6.60
C LEU A 11 39.72 12.37 -7.40
N PRO A 12 39.43 12.11 -8.69
CA PRO A 12 38.51 12.94 -9.44
C PRO A 12 37.15 12.98 -8.75
N SER A 13 36.57 14.18 -8.67
CA SER A 13 35.32 14.40 -7.95
C SER A 13 34.44 15.45 -8.62
N VAL A 14 33.13 15.33 -8.39
CA VAL A 14 32.12 16.31 -8.81
C VAL A 14 31.18 16.63 -7.66
N TYR A 15 30.52 17.77 -7.72
CA TYR A 15 29.45 18.10 -6.79
C TYR A 15 28.22 17.20 -7.02
N LEU A 16 27.51 16.78 -5.96
CA LEU A 16 26.35 15.88 -6.04
C LEU A 16 25.28 16.33 -7.06
N LEU A 17 25.01 17.64 -7.15
CA LEU A 17 24.01 18.16 -8.09
C LEU A 17 24.52 18.24 -9.54
N GLU A 18 25.82 18.10 -9.74
CA GLU A 18 26.52 18.09 -11.03
C GLU A 18 26.79 16.66 -11.51
N LYS A 19 26.05 15.66 -10.99
CA LYS A 19 26.19 14.24 -11.35
C LYS A 19 26.11 13.94 -12.86
N SER A 20 25.60 14.88 -13.67
CA SER A 20 25.63 14.79 -15.13
C SER A 20 27.04 14.85 -15.73
N HIS A 21 28.05 15.32 -14.99
CA HIS A 21 29.44 15.38 -15.42
C HIS A 21 30.25 14.12 -15.05
N LEU A 22 29.60 13.10 -14.48
CA LEU A 22 30.27 11.84 -14.16
C LEU A 22 30.69 11.09 -15.44
N PRO A 23 31.85 10.41 -15.44
CA PRO A 23 32.32 9.65 -16.60
C PRO A 23 31.54 8.33 -16.81
N ASN A 24 31.56 7.84 -18.04
CA ASN A 24 31.10 6.50 -18.40
C ASN A 24 32.22 5.47 -18.17
N CYS A 25 32.52 5.14 -16.92
CA CYS A 25 33.53 4.13 -16.58
C CYS A 25 33.08 3.21 -15.43
N ALA A 26 33.76 2.06 -15.32
CA ALA A 26 33.68 1.21 -14.15
C ALA A 26 34.49 1.84 -13.01
N ALA A 27 33.90 1.91 -11.82
CA ALA A 27 34.49 2.61 -10.70
C ALA A 27 33.95 2.15 -9.34
N ILE A 28 34.78 2.34 -8.31
CA ILE A 28 34.31 2.52 -6.94
C ILE A 28 34.12 4.02 -6.69
N TYR A 29 32.96 4.42 -6.20
CA TYR A 29 32.64 5.81 -5.91
C TYR A 29 32.42 6.03 -4.42
N PHE A 30 32.85 7.20 -3.96
CA PHE A 30 32.79 7.68 -2.59
C PHE A 30 31.92 8.93 -2.57
N VAL A 31 30.96 8.95 -1.65
CA VAL A 31 30.13 10.13 -1.40
C VAL A 31 30.60 10.71 -0.08
N SER A 32 31.12 11.94 -0.10
CA SER A 32 31.69 12.60 1.07
C SER A 32 31.07 13.96 1.31
N ASN A 33 31.07 14.41 2.56
CA ASN A 33 30.66 15.76 2.92
C ASN A 33 31.84 16.76 2.81
N SER A 34 31.59 18.04 3.11
CA SER A 34 32.64 19.09 3.02
C SER A 34 33.79 18.91 4.00
N LYS A 35 33.60 18.09 5.05
CA LYS A 35 34.62 17.75 6.05
C LYS A 35 35.47 16.54 5.64
N GLY A 36 35.23 15.96 4.47
CA GLY A 36 35.93 14.77 3.98
C GLY A 36 35.43 13.45 4.62
N GLN A 37 34.34 13.47 5.38
CA GLN A 37 33.75 12.25 5.93
C GLN A 37 33.03 11.49 4.82
N VAL A 38 33.41 10.23 4.62
CA VAL A 38 32.74 9.32 3.68
C VAL A 38 31.38 8.91 4.26
N LEU A 39 30.32 9.27 3.55
CA LEU A 39 28.94 8.95 3.90
C LEU A 39 28.49 7.64 3.26
N TYR A 40 28.91 7.39 2.02
CA TYR A 40 28.50 6.22 1.24
C TYR A 40 29.60 5.79 0.28
N ILE A 41 29.77 4.48 0.10
CA ILE A 41 30.64 3.87 -0.90
C ILE A 41 29.79 2.97 -1.79
N GLY A 42 30.04 2.96 -3.08
CA GLY A 42 29.39 2.01 -3.98
C GLY A 42 30.26 1.64 -5.16
N ARG A 43 29.92 0.54 -5.82
CA ARG A 43 30.52 0.14 -7.10
C ARG A 43 29.57 0.25 -8.28
N THR A 44 30.14 0.33 -9.48
CA THR A 44 29.39 0.29 -10.74
C THR A 44 30.30 -0.01 -11.93
N ILE A 45 29.73 -0.59 -12.99
CA ILE A 45 30.38 -0.73 -14.30
C ILE A 45 30.22 0.53 -15.18
N ASN A 46 29.27 1.40 -14.85
CA ASN A 46 29.07 2.69 -15.48
C ASN A 46 28.61 3.73 -14.44
N LEU A 47 29.50 4.67 -14.11
CA LEU A 47 29.29 5.66 -13.07
C LEU A 47 28.19 6.68 -13.42
N PHE A 48 28.19 7.20 -14.64
CA PHE A 48 27.16 8.11 -15.11
C PHE A 48 25.75 7.48 -15.06
N GLU A 49 25.58 6.27 -15.62
CA GLU A 49 24.30 5.56 -15.64
C GLU A 49 23.81 5.21 -14.23
N ARG A 50 24.72 4.76 -13.35
CA ARG A 50 24.41 4.45 -11.95
C ARG A 50 23.84 5.66 -11.21
N TRP A 51 24.35 6.85 -11.50
CA TRP A 51 23.90 8.08 -10.88
C TRP A 51 22.69 8.73 -11.54
N ARG A 52 22.26 8.27 -12.72
CA ARG A 52 20.99 8.72 -13.33
C ARG A 52 19.80 8.42 -12.43
N GLU A 53 19.73 7.19 -11.92
CA GLU A 53 18.62 6.67 -11.11
C GLU A 53 19.09 6.14 -9.74
N HIS A 54 20.08 6.79 -9.14
CA HIS A 54 20.65 6.31 -7.88
C HIS A 54 19.60 6.32 -6.76
N HIS A 55 19.29 5.14 -6.23
CA HIS A 55 18.30 4.91 -5.18
C HIS A 55 18.46 5.85 -3.95
N ARG A 56 19.70 6.16 -3.53
CA ARG A 56 19.98 7.12 -2.43
C ARG A 56 20.00 8.60 -2.81
N PHE A 57 19.82 8.97 -4.07
CA PHE A 57 20.00 10.36 -4.51
C PHE A 57 19.12 11.35 -3.74
N ASN A 58 17.85 10.99 -3.47
CA ASN A 58 16.94 11.84 -2.72
C ASN A 58 17.36 12.02 -1.26
N GLN A 59 17.90 10.98 -0.63
CA GLN A 59 18.45 11.02 0.73
C GLN A 59 19.68 11.94 0.78
N LEU A 60 20.62 11.75 -0.14
CA LEU A 60 21.83 12.55 -0.26
C LEU A 60 21.52 14.02 -0.59
N LYS A 61 20.54 14.28 -1.47
CA LYS A 61 20.09 15.64 -1.81
C LYS A 61 19.54 16.40 -0.59
N ARG A 62 18.98 15.70 0.41
CA ARG A 62 18.55 16.31 1.67
C ARG A 62 19.74 16.68 2.55
N PHE A 63 20.71 15.79 2.70
CA PHE A 63 21.95 16.10 3.44
C PHE A 63 22.73 17.25 2.80
N ASN A 64 22.71 17.30 1.46
CA ASN A 64 23.33 18.35 0.67
C ASN A 64 22.78 19.77 0.94
N ARG A 65 21.62 19.90 1.60
CA ARG A 65 21.08 21.21 2.01
C ARG A 65 21.83 21.80 3.21
N LYS A 66 22.43 20.94 4.04
CA LYS A 66 23.15 21.33 5.27
C LYS A 66 24.65 21.34 5.07
N ASP A 67 25.16 20.38 4.30
CA ASP A 67 26.59 20.17 4.10
C ASP A 67 26.85 19.79 2.64
N ARG A 68 27.82 20.43 1.97
CA ARG A 68 28.08 20.20 0.55
C ARG A 68 28.58 18.77 0.35
N ILE A 69 27.91 18.01 -0.54
CA ILE A 69 28.28 16.62 -0.83
C ILE A 69 28.98 16.51 -2.19
N SER A 70 30.10 15.82 -2.21
CA SER A 70 30.85 15.45 -3.42
C SER A 70 30.74 13.96 -3.72
N ILE A 71 30.88 13.61 -4.99
CA ILE A 71 31.04 12.24 -5.48
C ILE A 71 32.46 12.16 -6.03
N SER A 72 33.34 11.42 -5.35
CA SER A 72 34.69 11.09 -5.82
C SER A 72 34.73 9.66 -6.34
N TRP A 73 35.63 9.31 -7.25
CA TRP A 73 35.70 7.94 -7.75
C TRP A 73 37.11 7.45 -8.07
N LEU A 74 37.30 6.15 -7.94
CA LEU A 74 38.46 5.40 -8.37
C LEU A 74 38.07 4.59 -9.62
N THR A 75 38.67 4.91 -10.77
CA THR A 75 38.44 4.18 -12.02
C THR A 75 39.08 2.79 -11.94
N CYS A 76 38.30 1.75 -12.24
CA CYS A 76 38.75 0.37 -12.27
C CYS A 76 38.79 -0.12 -13.71
N ALA A 77 39.99 -0.20 -14.31
CA ALA A 77 40.16 -0.65 -15.69
C ALA A 77 39.96 -2.18 -15.78
N ASN A 78 38.86 -2.61 -16.42
CA ASN A 78 38.52 -3.96 -16.88
C ASN A 78 38.41 -5.10 -15.87
N ASP A 79 38.78 -4.92 -14.60
CA ASP A 79 38.60 -5.96 -13.57
C ASP A 79 37.24 -5.83 -12.86
N ILE A 80 36.18 -6.16 -13.59
CA ILE A 80 34.80 -6.14 -13.08
C ILE A 80 34.63 -7.13 -11.92
N THR A 81 35.40 -8.22 -11.94
CA THR A 81 35.36 -9.29 -10.94
C THR A 81 35.86 -8.85 -9.57
N THR A 82 36.80 -7.90 -9.50
CA THR A 82 37.32 -7.42 -8.20
C THR A 82 36.53 -6.25 -7.60
N LEU A 83 35.59 -5.64 -8.34
CA LEU A 83 34.81 -4.51 -7.84
C LEU A 83 34.06 -4.82 -6.54
N SER A 84 33.49 -6.03 -6.41
CA SER A 84 32.74 -6.40 -5.20
C SER A 84 33.67 -6.58 -3.99
N HIS A 85 34.83 -7.19 -4.20
CA HIS A 85 35.81 -7.38 -3.14
C HIS A 85 36.38 -6.03 -2.67
N LEU A 86 36.69 -5.15 -3.62
CA LEU A 86 37.22 -3.82 -3.35
C LEU A 86 36.19 -2.94 -2.63
N GLU A 87 34.93 -2.98 -3.04
CA GLU A 87 33.82 -2.29 -2.35
C GLU A 87 33.73 -2.74 -0.89
N ASN A 88 33.73 -4.05 -0.63
CA ASN A 88 33.62 -4.59 0.73
C ASN A 88 34.80 -4.15 1.61
N GLN A 89 36.03 -4.24 1.09
CA GLN A 89 37.22 -3.78 1.82
C GLN A 89 37.17 -2.30 2.16
N LEU A 90 36.71 -1.46 1.22
CA LEU A 90 36.59 -0.03 1.43
C LEU A 90 35.44 0.32 2.40
N ILE A 91 34.32 -0.40 2.35
CA ILE A 91 33.24 -0.24 3.34
C ILE A 91 33.74 -0.62 4.74
N GLU A 92 34.46 -1.73 4.87
CA GLU A 92 35.03 -2.17 6.14
C GLU A 92 36.05 -1.16 6.70
N LEU A 93 36.89 -0.59 5.82
CA LEU A 93 37.89 0.40 6.17
C LEU A 93 37.28 1.76 6.59
N TYR A 94 36.41 2.34 5.77
CA TYR A 94 35.91 3.70 5.96
C TYR A 94 34.66 3.78 6.83
N LYS A 95 34.01 2.65 7.07
CA LYS A 95 32.78 2.52 7.84
C LYS A 95 31.69 3.56 7.52
N PRO A 96 31.31 3.72 6.23
CA PRO A 96 30.39 4.76 5.80
C PRO A 96 28.97 4.55 6.37
N PRO A 97 28.38 5.53 7.06
CA PRO A 97 27.11 5.38 7.77
C PRO A 97 25.92 5.04 6.85
N LEU A 98 25.98 5.41 5.57
CA LEU A 98 24.87 5.14 4.65
C LEU A 98 24.93 3.75 4.02
N ASN A 99 26.04 3.02 4.08
CA ASN A 99 26.09 1.67 3.51
C ASN A 99 25.24 0.67 4.29
N TRP A 100 25.01 0.93 5.58
CA TRP A 100 24.26 0.04 6.48
C TRP A 100 22.93 0.62 6.95
N THR A 101 22.45 1.70 6.35
CA THR A 101 21.15 2.29 6.69
C THR A 101 20.17 2.14 5.55
N LYS A 102 18.89 1.88 5.85
CA LYS A 102 17.84 1.85 4.81
C LYS A 102 17.82 3.14 4.01
N VAL A 103 17.55 3.00 2.71
CA VAL A 103 17.08 4.15 1.92
C VAL A 103 15.66 4.44 2.38
N VAL A 104 15.48 5.57 3.07
CA VAL A 104 14.14 6.05 3.42
C VAL A 104 13.42 6.44 2.12
N SER A 105 12.69 5.49 1.53
CA SER A 105 11.69 5.81 0.52
C SER A 105 10.61 6.66 1.20
N PRO A 106 10.08 7.71 0.55
CA PRO A 106 8.99 8.46 1.13
C PRO A 106 7.80 7.51 1.31
N ILE A 107 7.48 7.19 2.57
CA ILE A 107 6.27 6.44 2.95
C ILE A 107 5.11 7.12 2.23
N ARG A 108 4.43 6.39 1.32
CA ARG A 108 3.24 6.92 0.66
C ARG A 108 2.18 7.05 1.75
N LYS A 109 1.95 8.28 2.21
CA LYS A 109 0.89 8.60 3.19
C LYS A 109 -0.41 7.95 2.73
N ILE A 110 -0.90 6.98 3.50
CA ILE A 110 -2.17 6.31 3.22
C ILE A 110 -3.28 7.37 3.28
N THR A 111 -4.11 7.41 2.25
CA THR A 111 -5.25 8.32 2.17
C THR A 111 -6.49 7.52 2.54
N PRO A 112 -7.20 7.86 3.64
CA PRO A 112 -8.46 7.23 4.01
C PRO A 112 -9.45 7.24 2.84
N SER A 113 -10.32 6.23 2.75
CA SER A 113 -11.26 6.07 1.64
C SER A 113 -12.23 7.24 1.55
N GLU A 114 -12.62 7.79 2.68
CA GLU A 114 -13.48 8.97 2.86
C GLU A 114 -12.86 10.19 2.17
N ILE A 115 -11.58 10.45 2.46
CA ILE A 115 -10.84 11.57 1.90
C ILE A 115 -10.59 11.35 0.40
N ALA A 116 -10.28 10.12 -0.02
CA ALA A 116 -10.12 9.80 -1.43
C ALA A 116 -11.44 9.97 -2.20
N LEU A 117 -12.56 9.58 -1.59
CA LEU A 117 -13.91 9.69 -2.13
C LEU A 117 -14.29 11.16 -2.27
N GLN A 118 -14.25 11.94 -1.19
CA GLN A 118 -14.53 13.38 -1.21
C GLN A 118 -13.67 14.11 -2.24
N GLN A 119 -12.36 13.82 -2.29
CA GLN A 119 -11.49 14.43 -3.29
C GLN A 119 -11.84 14.02 -4.72
N SER A 120 -12.28 12.78 -4.95
CA SER A 120 -12.74 12.37 -6.28
C SER A 120 -14.04 13.08 -6.67
N LEU A 121 -15.01 13.11 -5.76
CA LEU A 121 -16.31 13.77 -5.95
C LEU A 121 -16.16 15.29 -6.17
N GLN A 122 -15.34 15.97 -5.37
CA GLN A 122 -15.03 17.40 -5.54
C GLN A 122 -14.43 17.73 -6.91
N GLN A 123 -13.64 16.81 -7.48
CA GLN A 123 -13.05 17.01 -8.81
C GLN A 123 -14.06 16.68 -9.91
N LEU A 124 -14.96 15.71 -9.70
CA LEU A 124 -16.05 15.40 -10.62
C LEU A 124 -17.10 16.52 -10.66
N ALA A 125 -17.47 17.10 -9.52
CA ALA A 125 -18.39 18.24 -9.45
C ALA A 125 -17.92 19.43 -10.29
N LYS A 126 -16.60 19.70 -10.34
CA LYS A 126 -15.97 20.73 -11.19
C LYS A 126 -16.07 20.45 -12.69
N LEU A 127 -16.41 19.23 -13.07
CA LEU A 127 -16.59 18.82 -14.47
C LEU A 127 -18.07 18.77 -14.88
N ASN A 128 -18.93 19.57 -14.24
CA ASN A 128 -20.37 19.61 -14.51
C ASN A 128 -21.02 18.22 -14.42
N THR A 129 -20.48 17.35 -13.58
CA THR A 129 -21.11 16.08 -13.26
C THR A 129 -22.39 16.38 -12.47
N MET A 130 -23.48 15.67 -12.76
CA MET A 130 -24.75 15.79 -12.09
C MET A 130 -25.16 14.47 -11.45
N ILE A 131 -25.96 14.54 -10.40
CA ILE A 131 -26.67 13.39 -9.83
C ILE A 131 -27.89 13.14 -10.70
N PHE A 132 -27.93 11.97 -11.31
CA PHE A 132 -29.04 11.53 -12.14
C PHE A 132 -30.16 10.93 -11.28
N GLY A 133 -29.81 10.11 -10.29
CA GLY A 133 -30.77 9.51 -9.36
C GLY A 133 -30.10 8.53 -8.40
N PHE A 134 -30.91 7.92 -7.56
CA PHE A 134 -30.51 6.90 -6.61
C PHE A 134 -31.45 5.70 -6.70
N ASP A 135 -30.86 4.52 -6.75
CA ASP A 135 -31.59 3.25 -6.70
C ASP A 135 -31.35 2.60 -5.33
N PRO A 136 -32.37 2.59 -4.43
CA PRO A 136 -32.26 2.02 -3.10
C PRO A 136 -32.35 0.50 -3.05
N ILE A 137 -32.90 -0.17 -4.08
CA ILE A 137 -33.26 -1.59 -4.06
C ILE A 137 -32.97 -2.22 -5.42
N ALA A 138 -31.85 -2.92 -5.52
CA ALA A 138 -31.68 -3.93 -6.56
C ALA A 138 -31.63 -5.30 -5.89
N ASP A 139 -32.54 -6.20 -6.26
CA ASP A 139 -32.72 -7.53 -5.66
C ASP A 139 -31.41 -8.36 -5.59
N GLU A 140 -30.40 -8.02 -6.39
CA GLU A 140 -29.07 -8.66 -6.45
C GLU A 140 -27.87 -7.67 -6.43
N GLU A 141 -28.09 -6.34 -6.43
CA GLU A 141 -27.02 -5.34 -6.53
C GLU A 141 -27.02 -4.35 -5.35
N PRO A 142 -25.86 -3.77 -4.97
CA PRO A 142 -25.82 -2.75 -3.92
C PRO A 142 -26.61 -1.49 -4.32
N PRO A 143 -27.17 -0.75 -3.34
CA PRO A 143 -27.77 0.56 -3.59
C PRO A 143 -26.82 1.45 -4.39
N THR A 144 -27.33 2.12 -5.42
CA THR A 144 -26.49 2.78 -6.43
C THR A 144 -26.84 4.24 -6.61
N ILE A 145 -25.84 5.11 -6.48
CA ILE A 145 -25.93 6.51 -6.88
C ILE A 145 -25.46 6.62 -8.34
N TYR A 146 -26.30 7.19 -9.19
CA TYR A 146 -25.96 7.43 -10.60
C TYR A 146 -25.50 8.87 -10.79
N LEU A 147 -24.24 9.03 -11.19
CA LEU A 147 -23.65 10.28 -11.62
C LEU A 147 -23.53 10.30 -13.14
N VAL A 148 -23.80 11.45 -13.74
CA VAL A 148 -23.72 11.65 -15.18
C VAL A 148 -22.85 12.86 -15.53
N TYR A 149 -22.08 12.77 -16.61
CA TYR A 149 -21.27 13.88 -17.10
C TYR A 149 -21.62 14.24 -18.55
N PRO A 150 -21.50 15.52 -18.95
CA PRO A 150 -21.99 15.97 -20.24
C PRO A 150 -21.12 15.45 -21.39
N VAL A 151 -21.81 15.00 -22.45
CA VAL A 151 -21.25 14.69 -23.76
C VAL A 151 -21.85 15.62 -24.82
N TYR A 152 -21.04 15.98 -25.81
CA TYR A 152 -21.37 16.88 -26.92
C TYR A 152 -20.99 16.21 -28.23
N GLY A 153 -21.87 15.35 -28.75
CA GLY A 153 -21.57 14.51 -29.90
C GLY A 153 -20.34 13.62 -29.64
N LYS A 154 -19.27 13.79 -30.43
CA LYS A 154 -18.02 13.00 -30.27
C LYS A 154 -17.01 13.61 -29.28
N ARG A 155 -17.36 14.70 -28.60
CA ARG A 155 -16.50 15.37 -27.61
C ARG A 155 -17.15 15.27 -26.24
N GLY A 156 -16.35 15.12 -25.19
CA GLY A 156 -16.86 15.01 -23.82
C GLY A 156 -15.73 15.04 -22.80
N LEU A 157 -16.10 14.94 -21.53
CA LEU A 157 -15.17 15.10 -20.41
C LEU A 157 -14.47 13.80 -19.98
N SER A 158 -14.73 12.68 -20.68
CA SER A 158 -14.16 11.35 -20.43
C SER A 158 -12.62 11.37 -20.27
N GLY A 159 -11.89 12.14 -21.09
CA GLY A 159 -10.44 12.26 -20.98
C GLY A 159 -9.97 12.93 -19.67
N SER A 160 -10.65 14.00 -19.27
CA SER A 160 -10.39 14.73 -18.02
C SER A 160 -10.75 13.88 -16.80
N ILE A 161 -11.94 13.25 -16.82
CA ILE A 161 -12.41 12.32 -15.78
C ILE A 161 -11.41 11.18 -15.62
N ARG A 162 -11.00 10.53 -16.71
CA ARG A 162 -10.00 9.46 -16.67
C ARG A 162 -8.69 9.91 -16.02
N THR A 163 -8.26 11.14 -16.28
CA THR A 163 -7.02 11.70 -15.70
C THR A 163 -7.17 11.93 -14.20
N ILE A 164 -8.31 12.48 -13.77
CA ILE A 164 -8.66 12.69 -12.36
C ILE A 164 -8.70 11.35 -11.63
N LEU A 165 -9.50 10.39 -12.12
CA LEU A 165 -9.69 9.09 -11.48
C LEU A 165 -8.39 8.26 -11.46
N LYS A 166 -7.56 8.34 -12.51
CA LYS A 166 -6.19 7.77 -12.48
C LYS A 166 -5.33 8.39 -11.38
N THR A 167 -5.45 9.69 -11.14
CA THR A 167 -4.70 10.39 -10.08
C THR A 167 -5.19 9.98 -8.70
N ILE A 168 -6.50 9.81 -8.51
CA ILE A 168 -7.08 9.24 -7.29
C ILE A 168 -6.58 7.81 -7.07
N ASN A 169 -6.63 6.95 -8.08
CA ASN A 169 -6.21 5.55 -7.97
C ASN A 169 -4.71 5.38 -7.66
N LYS A 170 -3.87 6.35 -8.03
CA LYS A 170 -2.43 6.36 -7.68
C LYS A 170 -2.18 6.60 -6.18
N LYS A 171 -3.15 7.14 -5.45
CA LYS A 171 -3.04 7.32 -3.99
C LYS A 171 -3.08 5.95 -3.30
N ALA A 172 -2.35 5.86 -2.19
CA ALA A 172 -2.39 4.69 -1.31
C ALA A 172 -3.71 4.70 -0.53
N SER A 173 -4.80 4.31 -1.20
CA SER A 173 -6.16 4.26 -0.67
C SER A 173 -6.84 2.97 -1.15
N PRO A 174 -7.69 2.32 -0.34
CA PRO A 174 -8.47 1.17 -0.79
C PRO A 174 -9.56 1.56 -1.79
N LEU A 175 -10.04 2.81 -1.74
CA LEU A 175 -10.97 3.32 -2.71
C LEU A 175 -10.32 3.36 -4.10
N LYS A 176 -10.93 2.64 -5.05
CA LYS A 176 -10.53 2.64 -6.46
C LYS A 176 -11.75 2.88 -7.33
N TRP A 177 -11.56 3.72 -8.34
CA TRP A 177 -12.49 3.85 -9.45
C TRP A 177 -12.12 2.85 -10.54
N LYS A 178 -13.04 1.95 -10.87
CA LYS A 178 -12.86 0.95 -11.92
C LYS A 178 -13.57 1.43 -13.19
N GLU A 179 -12.84 1.48 -14.28
CA GLU A 179 -13.45 1.67 -15.60
C GLU A 179 -13.94 0.32 -16.12
N TYR A 180 -15.25 0.15 -16.24
CA TYR A 180 -15.85 -1.13 -16.62
C TYR A 180 -16.29 -1.16 -18.08
N HIS A 181 -16.56 0.00 -18.69
CA HIS A 181 -16.91 0.11 -20.09
C HIS A 181 -16.26 1.34 -20.73
N THR A 182 -15.95 1.24 -22.02
CA THR A 182 -15.55 2.38 -22.84
C THR A 182 -16.21 2.24 -24.19
N GLU A 183 -16.91 3.28 -24.62
CA GLU A 183 -17.49 3.28 -25.95
C GLU A 183 -16.42 3.27 -27.04
N PRO A 184 -16.73 2.75 -28.23
CA PRO A 184 -15.79 2.71 -29.33
C PRO A 184 -15.35 4.11 -29.79
N LYS A 185 -14.19 4.17 -30.45
CA LYS A 185 -13.61 5.45 -30.92
C LYS A 185 -14.54 6.25 -31.83
N PHE A 186 -15.39 5.58 -32.59
CA PHE A 186 -16.29 6.27 -33.54
C PHE A 186 -17.41 7.04 -32.85
N SER A 187 -17.79 6.68 -31.62
CA SER A 187 -18.79 7.38 -30.81
C SER A 187 -18.19 8.47 -29.92
N GLY A 188 -16.88 8.46 -29.67
CA GLY A 188 -16.18 9.49 -28.90
C GLY A 188 -15.31 8.96 -27.75
N LYS A 189 -15.30 7.64 -27.51
CA LYS A 189 -14.50 6.98 -26.47
C LYS A 189 -14.85 7.43 -25.05
N PHE A 190 -16.15 7.46 -24.75
CA PHE A 190 -16.65 7.79 -23.43
C PHE A 190 -16.48 6.62 -22.47
N GLY A 191 -15.97 6.90 -21.27
CA GLY A 191 -15.74 5.87 -20.26
C GLY A 191 -16.90 5.81 -19.28
N TYR A 192 -17.08 4.64 -18.70
CA TYR A 192 -18.01 4.38 -17.61
C TYR A 192 -17.19 3.88 -16.44
N TRP A 193 -17.41 4.49 -15.28
CA TRP A 193 -16.66 4.19 -14.07
C TRP A 193 -17.57 3.84 -12.92
N SER A 194 -17.12 2.96 -12.05
CA SER A 194 -17.78 2.71 -10.79
C SER A 194 -16.79 2.67 -9.64
N THR A 195 -17.27 3.03 -8.45
CA THR A 195 -16.59 2.78 -7.18
C THR A 195 -17.61 2.33 -6.15
N GLN A 196 -17.14 1.83 -5.02
CA GLN A 196 -18.01 1.39 -3.93
C GLN A 196 -17.44 1.90 -2.61
N TYR A 197 -18.31 2.44 -1.77
CA TYR A 197 -17.99 2.93 -0.44
C TYR A 197 -19.15 2.61 0.51
N ASN A 198 -18.85 2.02 1.66
CA ASN A 198 -19.85 1.60 2.65
C ASN A 198 -21.06 0.86 2.05
N HIS A 199 -20.78 -0.12 1.19
CA HIS A 199 -21.80 -0.92 0.47
C HIS A 199 -22.68 -0.15 -0.52
N ILE A 200 -22.43 1.14 -0.75
CA ILE A 200 -23.12 1.93 -1.77
C ILE A 200 -22.21 2.05 -3.00
N ARG A 201 -22.76 1.71 -4.16
CA ARG A 201 -22.09 1.86 -5.46
C ARG A 201 -22.31 3.28 -5.98
N ILE A 202 -21.27 3.87 -6.55
CA ILE A 202 -21.37 5.13 -7.30
C ILE A 202 -20.99 4.81 -8.73
N ASP A 203 -21.94 5.00 -9.63
CA ASP A 203 -21.75 4.83 -11.07
C ASP A 203 -21.58 6.20 -11.73
N LEU A 204 -20.67 6.29 -12.70
CA LEU A 204 -20.38 7.51 -13.46
C LEU A 204 -20.42 7.21 -14.96
N SER A 205 -21.40 7.78 -15.65
CA SER A 205 -21.67 7.51 -17.05
C SER A 205 -21.78 8.79 -17.90
N PRO A 206 -21.50 8.72 -19.22
CA PRO A 206 -21.74 9.82 -20.13
C PRO A 206 -23.24 10.05 -20.33
N PHE A 207 -23.63 11.31 -20.50
CA PHE A 207 -25.02 11.68 -20.79
C PHE A 207 -25.07 12.73 -21.89
N ASP A 208 -25.69 12.35 -23.01
CA ASP A 208 -25.93 13.25 -24.15
C ASP A 208 -27.12 14.16 -23.85
N GLY A 209 -26.98 15.45 -24.18
CA GLY A 209 -28.03 16.44 -23.89
C GLY A 209 -28.15 16.84 -22.42
N LEU A 210 -27.19 16.50 -21.54
CA LEU A 210 -27.21 16.86 -20.12
C LEU A 210 -27.40 18.38 -19.91
N VAL A 211 -26.86 19.19 -20.81
CA VAL A 211 -26.97 20.66 -20.78
C VAL A 211 -28.41 21.15 -20.80
N HIS A 212 -29.36 20.40 -21.38
CA HIS A 212 -30.77 20.78 -21.38
C HIS A 212 -31.36 20.76 -19.96
N PHE A 213 -30.80 19.94 -19.06
CA PHE A 213 -31.24 19.80 -17.67
C PHE A 213 -30.47 20.71 -16.71
N MET A 214 -29.37 21.31 -17.15
CA MET A 214 -28.53 22.19 -16.33
C MET A 214 -29.11 23.60 -16.06
N ASN A 215 -30.25 23.95 -16.67
CA ASN A 215 -30.80 25.32 -16.55
C ASN A 215 -31.56 25.56 -15.24
N ASN A 216 -32.09 24.52 -14.59
CA ASN A 216 -32.81 24.60 -13.31
C ASN A 216 -32.47 23.41 -12.40
N PRO A 217 -31.20 23.17 -12.03
CA PRO A 217 -30.85 22.05 -11.17
C PRO A 217 -31.20 22.35 -9.71
N ILE A 218 -31.53 21.31 -8.97
CA ILE A 218 -31.46 21.36 -7.50
C ILE A 218 -30.04 21.00 -7.06
N THR A 219 -29.63 21.45 -5.88
CA THR A 219 -28.37 21.02 -5.27
C THR A 219 -28.65 19.90 -4.28
N ARG A 220 -27.82 18.86 -4.33
CA ARG A 220 -27.81 17.75 -3.39
C ARG A 220 -26.37 17.42 -3.00
N THR A 221 -26.19 16.77 -1.87
CA THR A 221 -24.88 16.40 -1.35
C THR A 221 -24.67 14.89 -1.43
N ILE A 222 -23.44 14.50 -1.78
CA ILE A 222 -22.96 13.13 -1.66
C ILE A 222 -21.63 13.20 -0.91
N ALA A 223 -21.55 12.56 0.25
CA ALA A 223 -20.37 12.59 1.11
C ALA A 223 -19.90 14.03 1.43
N ASP A 224 -20.85 14.91 1.72
CA ASP A 224 -20.65 16.36 1.96
C ASP A 224 -20.08 17.13 0.74
N VAL A 225 -20.19 16.58 -0.47
CA VAL A 225 -19.84 17.29 -1.71
C VAL A 225 -21.11 17.68 -2.44
N GLU A 226 -21.29 18.97 -2.70
CA GLU A 226 -22.42 19.50 -3.47
C GLU A 226 -22.30 19.16 -4.95
N PHE A 227 -23.39 18.65 -5.52
CA PHE A 227 -23.60 18.44 -6.93
C PHE A 227 -24.92 19.06 -7.37
N MET A 228 -24.99 19.43 -8.65
CA MET A 228 -26.27 19.61 -9.32
C MET A 228 -26.96 18.25 -9.45
N ALA A 229 -28.27 18.21 -9.25
CA ALA A 229 -29.07 16.99 -9.29
C ALA A 229 -30.35 17.22 -10.10
N PHE A 230 -30.86 16.14 -10.71
CA PHE A 230 -32.17 16.13 -11.34
C PHE A 230 -33.25 16.30 -10.27
N THR A 231 -34.27 17.11 -10.57
CA THR A 231 -35.52 17.10 -9.80
C THR A 231 -36.32 15.84 -10.12
N SER A 232 -37.25 15.47 -9.24
CA SER A 232 -38.19 14.36 -9.49
C SER A 232 -38.95 14.56 -10.81
N GLU A 233 -39.41 15.79 -11.08
CA GLU A 233 -40.07 16.15 -12.34
C GLU A 233 -39.15 15.97 -13.57
N GLN A 234 -37.89 16.38 -13.48
CA GLN A 234 -36.93 16.21 -14.58
C GLN A 234 -36.61 14.73 -14.83
N LEU A 235 -36.52 13.94 -13.77
CA LEU A 235 -36.28 12.51 -13.84
C LEU A 235 -37.48 11.77 -14.44
N GLU A 236 -38.70 12.09 -14.01
CA GLU A 236 -39.95 11.56 -14.58
C GLU A 236 -40.05 11.86 -16.07
N VAL A 237 -39.87 13.12 -16.48
CA VAL A 237 -39.89 13.52 -17.89
C VAL A 237 -38.83 12.77 -18.69
N PHE A 238 -37.64 12.55 -18.13
CA PHE A 238 -36.60 11.78 -18.81
C PHE A 238 -37.01 10.31 -18.98
N LEU A 239 -37.50 9.69 -17.91
CA LEU A 239 -37.91 8.28 -17.91
C LEU A 239 -39.07 8.05 -18.88
N GLU A 240 -40.07 8.95 -18.92
CA GLU A 240 -41.21 8.87 -19.85
C GLU A 240 -40.78 8.87 -21.33
N ASN A 241 -39.76 9.66 -21.67
CA ASN A 241 -39.24 9.83 -23.02
C ASN A 241 -38.18 8.79 -23.43
N THR A 242 -37.82 7.88 -22.51
CA THR A 242 -36.81 6.84 -22.75
C THR A 242 -37.45 5.55 -23.28
N SER A 243 -36.68 4.67 -23.93
CA SER A 243 -37.20 3.40 -24.44
C SER A 243 -37.70 2.47 -23.33
N GLU A 244 -38.68 1.62 -23.63
CA GLU A 244 -39.28 0.67 -22.66
C GLU A 244 -38.25 -0.28 -22.02
N GLU A 245 -37.18 -0.63 -22.74
CA GLU A 245 -36.09 -1.46 -22.23
C GLU A 245 -35.28 -0.74 -21.13
N LEU A 246 -34.99 0.55 -21.31
CA LEU A 246 -34.30 1.38 -20.32
C LEU A 246 -35.22 1.75 -19.15
N LYS A 247 -36.52 1.97 -19.41
CA LYS A 247 -37.52 2.19 -18.35
C LYS A 247 -37.58 1.02 -17.37
N ASN A 248 -37.57 -0.21 -17.87
CA ASN A 248 -37.57 -1.39 -17.01
C ASN A 248 -36.31 -1.48 -16.13
N ASN A 249 -35.14 -1.14 -16.69
CA ASN A 249 -33.86 -1.15 -15.97
C ASN A 249 -33.71 0.01 -14.96
N LEU A 250 -34.49 1.08 -15.11
CA LEU A 250 -34.47 2.26 -14.24
C LEU A 250 -35.77 2.42 -13.43
N SER A 251 -36.58 1.36 -13.34
CA SER A 251 -37.92 1.42 -12.75
C SER A 251 -37.91 1.69 -11.23
N CYS A 252 -36.78 1.47 -10.56
CA CYS A 252 -36.56 1.75 -9.14
C CYS A 252 -35.72 3.03 -8.91
N LEU A 253 -35.44 3.80 -9.97
CA LEU A 253 -34.62 4.99 -9.86
C LEU A 253 -35.45 6.19 -9.38
N ASP A 254 -35.10 6.69 -8.20
CA ASP A 254 -35.73 7.88 -7.62
C ASP A 254 -34.77 9.09 -7.62
N ALA A 255 -35.34 10.29 -7.50
CA ALA A 255 -34.55 11.49 -7.26
C ALA A 255 -33.86 11.38 -5.90
N LEU A 256 -32.60 11.83 -5.82
CA LEU A 256 -31.87 11.80 -4.55
C LEU A 256 -32.38 12.91 -3.62
N GLU A 257 -33.06 12.53 -2.54
CA GLU A 257 -33.58 13.49 -1.55
C GLU A 257 -32.58 13.79 -0.43
N ASP A 258 -32.00 12.75 0.19
CA ASP A 258 -31.04 12.86 1.29
C ASP A 258 -29.65 12.31 0.88
N ASP A 259 -28.57 12.78 1.52
CA ASP A 259 -27.22 12.22 1.32
C ASP A 259 -27.18 10.78 1.87
N PRO A 260 -26.98 9.75 1.04
CA PRO A 260 -27.01 8.36 1.48
C PRO A 260 -25.67 7.92 2.09
N ILE A 261 -24.62 8.75 1.98
CA ILE A 261 -23.29 8.51 2.54
C ILE A 261 -22.77 9.75 3.29
N PRO A 262 -23.50 10.25 4.30
CA PRO A 262 -23.12 11.47 5.00
C PRO A 262 -21.79 11.23 5.73
N ILE A 263 -20.74 11.95 5.31
CA ILE A 263 -19.44 11.85 5.95
C ILE A 263 -19.35 12.98 6.97
N LYS A 264 -19.79 12.73 8.21
CA LYS A 264 -19.58 13.69 9.30
C LYS A 264 -18.08 13.93 9.47
N LEU A 265 -17.57 15.00 8.87
CA LEU A 265 -16.33 15.61 9.31
C LEU A 265 -16.56 16.02 10.76
N VAL A 266 -15.87 15.37 11.70
CA VAL A 266 -15.89 15.78 13.10
C VAL A 266 -15.50 17.26 13.13
N ASP A 267 -16.48 18.11 13.44
CA ASP A 267 -16.35 19.56 13.54
C ASP A 267 -15.25 19.93 14.55
N LYS A 268 -14.03 20.11 14.05
CA LYS A 268 -12.99 20.99 14.60
C LYS A 268 -12.06 21.43 13.47
N PHE A 269 -12.59 22.27 12.60
CA PHE A 269 -11.79 23.15 11.74
C PHE A 269 -12.19 24.62 11.95
N GLN A 270 -12.26 25.04 13.22
CA GLN A 270 -12.01 26.45 13.52
C GLN A 270 -10.50 26.66 13.54
N SER A 271 -10.07 27.43 12.54
CA SER A 271 -8.90 28.31 12.54
C SER A 271 -8.33 28.57 13.94
N GLU A 272 -7.25 27.92 14.30
CA GLU A 272 -6.21 28.52 15.13
C GLU A 272 -4.83 28.18 14.57
N GLN A 273 -4.07 29.24 14.31
CA GLN A 273 -2.65 29.20 14.02
C GLN A 273 -1.94 28.56 15.22
N GLY A 274 -1.49 27.32 15.08
CA GLY A 274 -0.77 26.63 16.14
C GLY A 274 -0.03 25.42 15.61
N LYS A 275 1.27 25.38 15.86
CA LYS A 275 2.18 24.29 15.49
C LYS A 275 1.79 22.98 16.17
N ASP A 276 1.99 21.90 15.42
CA ASP A 276 2.20 20.51 15.82
C ASP A 276 1.08 19.71 16.50
N LYS A 277 1.01 18.45 16.01
CA LYS A 277 0.24 17.27 16.48
C LYS A 277 -1.27 17.45 16.31
N TYR A 278 -1.95 16.64 15.49
CA TYR A 278 -2.04 15.19 15.63
C TYR A 278 -2.04 14.47 14.28
N VAL A 279 -1.01 13.65 14.07
CA VAL A 279 -1.01 12.55 13.12
C VAL A 279 -1.75 11.42 13.83
N ILE A 280 -2.79 10.85 13.20
CA ILE A 280 -3.15 9.47 13.55
C ILE A 280 -1.98 8.63 13.05
N GLU A 281 -1.04 8.33 13.95
CA GLU A 281 0.04 7.39 13.69
C GLU A 281 -0.60 6.02 13.50
N VAL A 282 -1.00 5.72 12.27
CA VAL A 282 -0.95 4.35 11.80
C VAL A 282 0.54 4.00 11.89
N GLU A 283 0.92 3.18 12.88
CA GLU A 283 2.27 2.63 12.95
C GLU A 283 2.64 2.15 11.54
N ALA A 284 3.59 2.82 10.91
CA ALA A 284 4.10 2.37 9.64
C ALA A 284 4.80 1.04 9.92
N TRP A 285 4.23 -0.09 9.46
CA TRP A 285 4.94 -1.37 9.53
C TRP A 285 6.17 -1.19 8.65
N GLU A 286 7.33 -0.98 9.26
CA GLU A 286 8.55 -0.82 8.47
C GLU A 286 8.86 -2.20 7.86
N GLU A 287 8.69 -2.27 6.54
CA GLU A 287 9.09 -3.37 5.66
C GLU A 287 10.49 -3.86 6.10
N LEU A 288 10.66 -5.19 6.20
CA LEU A 288 11.97 -5.78 6.46
C LEU A 288 12.97 -5.22 5.45
N GLU A 289 14.20 -4.94 5.88
CA GLU A 289 15.24 -4.50 4.94
C GLU A 289 15.39 -5.58 3.87
N PRO A 290 15.24 -5.25 2.57
CA PRO A 290 15.50 -6.21 1.51
C PRO A 290 16.94 -6.66 1.66
N MET A 291 17.14 -7.96 1.87
CA MET A 291 18.48 -8.51 2.01
C MET A 291 19.18 -8.57 0.64
N PRO A 292 20.49 -8.25 0.58
CA PRO A 292 21.31 -8.61 -0.55
C PRO A 292 21.24 -10.12 -0.83
N GLU A 293 21.26 -10.49 -2.10
CA GLU A 293 21.15 -11.88 -2.54
C GLU A 293 22.33 -12.71 -1.98
N GLY A 294 22.02 -13.73 -1.18
CA GLY A 294 23.01 -14.60 -0.53
C GLY A 294 23.38 -14.25 0.92
N GLU A 295 22.81 -13.20 1.51
CA GLU A 295 22.98 -12.91 2.94
C GLU A 295 21.99 -13.71 3.81
N ALA A 296 22.36 -13.94 5.09
CA ALA A 296 21.53 -14.61 6.08
C ALA A 296 21.10 -13.65 7.19
N ARG A 297 19.82 -13.70 7.58
CA ARG A 297 19.23 -12.84 8.59
C ARG A 297 19.42 -13.48 9.96
N ILE A 298 20.22 -12.85 10.81
CA ILE A 298 20.37 -13.29 12.20
C ILE A 298 19.15 -12.86 13.01
N MET A 299 18.49 -13.81 13.67
CA MET A 299 17.31 -13.58 14.51
C MET A 299 17.40 -14.36 15.82
N THR A 300 16.63 -13.93 16.80
CA THR A 300 16.31 -14.72 17.99
C THR A 300 14.94 -15.37 17.85
N ARG A 301 14.63 -16.41 18.61
CA ARG A 301 13.30 -17.04 18.63
C ARG A 301 12.83 -17.38 20.03
N GLN A 302 11.51 -17.30 20.22
CA GLN A 302 10.82 -17.74 21.42
C GLN A 302 9.54 -18.47 21.05
N PHE A 303 9.14 -19.43 21.88
CA PHE A 303 7.93 -20.21 21.69
C PHE A 303 6.85 -19.74 22.66
N LEU A 304 5.71 -19.32 22.11
CA LEU A 304 4.52 -18.98 22.87
C LEU A 304 3.57 -20.18 22.88
N TYR A 305 2.95 -20.46 24.02
CA TYR A 305 1.92 -21.50 24.14
C TYR A 305 0.57 -20.85 24.41
N VAL A 306 -0.33 -20.94 23.44
CA VAL A 306 -1.66 -20.34 23.49
C VAL A 306 -2.69 -21.43 23.34
N ASP A 307 -3.41 -21.74 24.43
CA ASP A 307 -4.50 -22.72 24.41
C ASP A 307 -4.08 -24.09 23.80
N GLY A 308 -2.88 -24.55 24.14
CA GLY A 308 -2.28 -25.78 23.60
C GLY A 308 -1.71 -25.66 22.19
N VAL A 309 -1.69 -24.47 21.58
CA VAL A 309 -1.05 -24.18 20.29
C VAL A 309 0.31 -23.53 20.54
N GLU A 310 1.37 -24.14 20.01
CA GLU A 310 2.72 -23.59 20.02
C GLU A 310 2.92 -22.64 18.84
N VAL A 311 3.40 -21.41 19.11
CA VAL A 311 3.68 -20.38 18.12
C VAL A 311 5.13 -19.92 18.27
N GLU A 312 5.98 -20.26 17.29
CA GLU A 312 7.36 -19.74 17.21
C GLU A 312 7.34 -18.29 16.73
N VAL A 313 7.80 -17.37 17.59
CA VAL A 313 7.95 -15.95 17.28
C VAL A 313 9.43 -15.63 17.18
N CYS A 314 9.85 -15.13 16.02
CA CYS A 314 11.20 -14.68 15.75
C CYS A 314 11.32 -13.18 16.02
N SER A 315 12.42 -12.73 16.60
CA SER A 315 12.75 -11.31 16.78
C SER A 315 14.02 -10.93 16.03
N ASN A 316 14.00 -9.78 15.36
CA ASN A 316 15.21 -9.22 14.77
C ASN A 316 15.97 -8.34 15.78
N THR A 317 17.16 -7.89 15.41
CA THR A 317 18.00 -6.98 16.21
C THR A 317 17.34 -5.63 16.52
N ASN A 318 16.30 -5.25 15.78
CA ASN A 318 15.53 -4.02 16.00
C ASN A 318 14.32 -4.24 16.93
N GLY A 319 14.22 -5.39 17.60
CA GLY A 319 13.13 -5.70 18.54
C GLY A 319 11.78 -5.95 17.87
N LYS A 320 11.75 -6.20 16.56
CA LYS A 320 10.50 -6.51 15.84
C LYS A 320 10.25 -8.00 15.79
N TYR A 321 8.96 -8.33 15.88
CA TYR A 321 8.49 -9.71 15.94
C TYR A 321 7.87 -10.18 14.64
N PHE A 322 8.22 -11.41 14.28
CA PHE A 322 7.79 -12.10 13.08
C PHE A 322 7.40 -13.53 13.42
N VAL A 323 6.59 -14.14 12.57
CA VAL A 323 6.28 -15.56 12.61
C VAL A 323 6.66 -16.13 11.26
N ARG A 324 7.37 -17.26 11.26
CA ARG A 324 7.71 -17.94 10.00
C ARG A 324 6.45 -18.50 9.37
N HIS A 325 6.38 -18.45 8.04
CA HIS A 325 5.24 -19.03 7.32
C HIS A 325 5.01 -20.52 7.62
N ASN A 326 6.07 -21.26 7.98
CA ASN A 326 5.97 -22.67 8.39
C ASN A 326 5.02 -22.84 9.59
N VAL A 327 5.01 -21.91 10.55
CA VAL A 327 4.14 -21.93 11.73
C VAL A 327 2.70 -21.69 11.31
N TYR A 328 2.47 -20.66 10.48
CA TYR A 328 1.14 -20.39 9.89
C TYR A 328 0.62 -21.63 9.15
N TRP A 329 1.46 -22.22 8.30
CA TRP A 329 1.12 -23.39 7.51
C TRP A 329 0.81 -24.63 8.35
N TRP A 330 1.62 -24.87 9.39
CA TRP A 330 1.42 -25.97 10.33
C TRP A 330 0.07 -25.84 11.04
N ILE A 331 -0.25 -24.66 11.57
CA ILE A 331 -1.49 -24.42 12.30
C ILE A 331 -2.71 -24.53 11.38
N MET A 332 -2.58 -24.04 10.13
CA MET A 332 -3.67 -24.04 9.15
C MET A 332 -3.93 -25.41 8.51
N HIS A 333 -2.89 -26.20 8.28
CA HIS A 333 -2.97 -27.40 7.44
C HIS A 333 -2.49 -28.69 8.12
N GLY A 334 -1.96 -28.62 9.35
CA GLY A 334 -1.44 -29.77 10.07
C GLY A 334 -0.22 -30.41 9.40
N ARG A 335 0.54 -29.64 8.59
CA ARG A 335 1.71 -30.13 7.85
C ARG A 335 2.93 -29.26 8.13
N LYS A 336 4.02 -29.87 8.59
CA LYS A 336 5.29 -29.19 8.79
C LYS A 336 6.04 -29.11 7.45
N ASN A 337 6.71 -28.00 7.20
CA ASN A 337 7.59 -27.77 6.04
C ASN A 337 6.89 -27.97 4.68
N PRO A 338 6.04 -27.01 4.26
CA PRO A 338 5.47 -27.03 2.93
C PRO A 338 6.56 -27.06 1.86
N ASP A 339 6.35 -27.86 0.79
CA ASP A 339 7.19 -27.75 -0.40
C ASP A 339 6.98 -26.37 -1.04
N LEU A 340 8.05 -25.59 -1.15
CA LEU A 340 7.98 -24.17 -1.47
C LEU A 340 7.37 -23.91 -2.85
N GLN A 341 7.64 -24.79 -3.83
CA GLN A 341 7.21 -24.63 -5.22
C GLN A 341 5.86 -25.30 -5.47
N TYR A 342 5.71 -26.56 -5.05
CA TYR A 342 4.50 -27.34 -5.30
C TYR A 342 3.31 -26.80 -4.52
N GLN A 343 3.52 -26.30 -3.30
CA GLN A 343 2.45 -25.76 -2.48
C GLN A 343 2.22 -24.25 -2.70
N ARG A 344 2.95 -23.63 -3.64
CA ARG A 344 2.76 -22.22 -4.04
C ARG A 344 2.67 -21.27 -2.84
N VAL A 345 3.56 -21.43 -1.87
CA VAL A 345 3.51 -20.77 -0.56
C VAL A 345 3.31 -19.26 -0.68
N ILE A 346 4.09 -18.60 -1.56
CA ILE A 346 4.00 -17.15 -1.77
C ILE A 346 2.64 -16.73 -2.33
N GLU A 347 2.08 -17.48 -3.29
CA GLU A 347 0.79 -17.16 -3.88
C GLU A 347 -0.33 -17.32 -2.84
N ASN A 348 -0.31 -18.42 -2.09
CA ASN A 348 -1.30 -18.66 -1.04
C ASN A 348 -1.24 -17.62 0.08
N LEU A 349 -0.05 -17.15 0.46
CA LEU A 349 0.10 -16.07 1.43
C LEU A 349 -0.42 -14.74 0.89
N LYS A 350 -0.17 -14.42 -0.39
CA LYS A 350 -0.74 -13.24 -1.05
C LYS A 350 -2.26 -13.31 -1.05
N ASP A 351 -2.84 -14.43 -1.49
CA ASP A 351 -4.29 -14.62 -1.52
C ASP A 351 -4.92 -14.59 -0.13
N ALA A 352 -4.21 -15.08 0.89
CA ALA A 352 -4.67 -14.99 2.28
C ALA A 352 -4.65 -13.53 2.79
N VAL A 353 -3.62 -12.76 2.46
CA VAL A 353 -3.50 -11.37 2.88
C VAL A 353 -4.41 -10.43 2.09
N ASP A 354 -4.61 -10.68 0.80
CA ASP A 354 -5.50 -9.89 -0.06
C ASP A 354 -6.99 -10.04 0.34
N ARG A 355 -7.34 -11.13 1.03
CA ARG A 355 -8.66 -11.32 1.64
C ARG A 355 -8.87 -10.53 2.94
N LEU A 356 -7.80 -10.06 3.58
CA LEU A 356 -7.94 -9.30 4.81
C LEU A 356 -8.61 -7.96 4.52
N PRO A 357 -9.58 -7.52 5.35
CA PRO A 357 -10.32 -6.28 5.13
C PRO A 357 -9.48 -5.01 5.31
N THR A 358 -8.18 -5.14 5.57
CA THR A 358 -7.27 -4.02 5.85
C THR A 358 -6.24 -3.87 4.74
N ILE A 359 -6.14 -2.68 4.14
CA ILE A 359 -5.05 -2.29 3.21
C ILE A 359 -3.66 -2.27 3.88
N ARG A 360 -3.62 -2.56 5.19
CA ARG A 360 -2.44 -2.59 6.06
C ARG A 360 -1.23 -3.24 5.39
N TRP A 361 -1.45 -4.32 4.65
CA TRP A 361 -0.42 -5.16 4.07
C TRP A 361 -0.18 -4.93 2.58
N ALA A 362 -0.86 -3.95 1.97
CA ALA A 362 -0.72 -3.67 0.55
C ALA A 362 0.72 -3.27 0.21
N GLY A 363 1.33 -4.02 -0.72
CA GLY A 363 2.73 -3.83 -1.13
C GLY A 363 3.75 -4.62 -0.30
N TYR A 364 3.32 -5.38 0.71
CA TYR A 364 4.21 -6.33 1.38
C TYR A 364 4.71 -7.38 0.39
N LYS A 365 6.02 -7.59 0.35
CA LYS A 365 6.64 -8.59 -0.51
C LYS A 365 6.97 -9.84 0.29
N PHE A 366 6.30 -10.93 -0.06
CA PHE A 366 6.68 -12.26 0.42
C PHE A 366 7.90 -12.73 -0.36
N ILE A 367 9.01 -12.91 0.34
CA ILE A 367 10.30 -13.34 -0.20
C ILE A 367 10.83 -14.42 0.74
N PHE A 368 11.44 -15.46 0.18
CA PHE A 368 12.18 -16.43 0.98
C PHE A 368 13.52 -15.82 1.39
N GLU A 369 13.81 -15.87 2.68
CA GLU A 369 15.06 -15.41 3.23
C GLU A 369 15.71 -16.54 4.03
N THR A 370 17.03 -16.63 3.95
CA THR A 370 17.82 -17.46 4.88
C THR A 370 17.84 -16.78 6.23
N ILE A 371 17.45 -17.50 7.27
CA ILE A 371 17.41 -17.04 8.67
C ILE A 371 18.36 -17.92 9.47
N ILE A 372 19.21 -17.32 10.29
CA ILE A 372 20.07 -18.02 11.26
C ILE A 372 19.62 -17.62 12.65
N PHE A 373 19.30 -18.60 13.49
CA PHE A 373 18.96 -18.36 14.89
C PHE A 373 20.21 -18.26 15.75
N SER A 374 20.37 -17.13 16.43
CA SER A 374 21.57 -16.84 17.23
C SER A 374 21.77 -17.75 18.45
N GLU A 375 20.72 -18.43 18.89
CA GLU A 375 20.72 -19.28 20.08
C GLU A 375 21.32 -20.65 19.83
N ASP A 376 21.20 -21.18 18.61
CA ASP A 376 21.56 -22.56 18.27
C ASP A 376 22.17 -22.74 16.86
N ASP A 377 22.49 -21.63 16.19
CA ASP A 377 23.07 -21.58 14.84
C ASP A 377 22.25 -22.33 13.78
N VAL A 378 20.95 -22.55 14.03
CA VAL A 378 20.06 -23.23 13.09
C VAL A 378 19.74 -22.31 11.92
N GLU A 379 20.12 -22.75 10.72
CA GLU A 379 19.81 -22.10 9.45
C GLU A 379 18.51 -22.64 8.85
N VAL A 380 17.59 -21.75 8.50
CA VAL A 380 16.32 -22.09 7.84
C VAL A 380 15.98 -21.10 6.73
N GLU A 381 15.45 -21.60 5.62
CA GLU A 381 14.83 -20.75 4.60
C GLU A 381 13.34 -20.57 4.91
N SER A 382 12.86 -19.33 5.00
CA SER A 382 11.44 -19.06 5.28
C SER A 382 11.00 -17.68 4.82
N VAL A 383 9.71 -17.55 4.49
CA VAL A 383 9.02 -16.26 4.47
C VAL A 383 8.72 -15.83 5.91
N LEU A 384 9.01 -14.58 6.24
CA LEU A 384 8.66 -13.97 7.52
C LEU A 384 7.33 -13.22 7.40
N LEU A 385 6.42 -13.46 8.34
CA LEU A 385 5.16 -12.74 8.48
C LEU A 385 5.30 -11.79 9.67
N PRO A 386 5.03 -10.48 9.52
CA PRO A 386 4.94 -9.58 10.67
C PRO A 386 3.96 -10.15 11.70
N LEU A 387 4.27 -10.08 13.00
CA LEU A 387 3.42 -10.68 14.03
C LEU A 387 1.95 -10.22 13.93
N ALA A 388 1.73 -8.93 13.68
CA ALA A 388 0.38 -8.41 13.49
C ALA A 388 -0.32 -8.91 12.22
N MET A 389 0.43 -9.23 11.15
CA MET A 389 -0.14 -9.85 9.94
C MET A 389 -0.60 -11.27 10.26
N PHE A 390 0.24 -12.02 10.96
CA PHE A 390 -0.10 -13.35 11.44
C PHE A 390 -1.37 -13.31 12.31
N GLU A 391 -1.46 -12.40 13.29
CA GLU A 391 -2.67 -12.25 14.09
C GLU A 391 -3.91 -11.91 13.25
N TYR A 392 -3.76 -11.04 12.25
CA TYR A 392 -4.88 -10.65 11.39
C TYR A 392 -5.37 -11.81 10.52
N LEU A 393 -4.46 -12.62 9.98
CA LEU A 393 -4.81 -13.84 9.25
C LEU A 393 -5.66 -14.78 10.11
N PHE A 394 -5.32 -14.97 11.39
CA PHE A 394 -6.11 -15.81 12.28
C PHE A 394 -7.41 -15.15 12.74
N LYS A 395 -7.42 -13.84 12.99
CA LYS A 395 -8.63 -13.10 13.37
C LYS A 395 -9.69 -13.13 12.26
N ASP A 396 -9.25 -13.15 11.00
CA ASP A 396 -10.13 -13.22 9.84
C ASP A 396 -10.69 -14.63 9.60
N LEU A 397 -10.08 -15.70 10.11
CA LEU A 397 -10.57 -17.08 9.92
C LEU A 397 -12.02 -17.30 10.37
N LYS A 398 -12.56 -16.44 11.24
CA LYS A 398 -13.98 -16.43 11.58
C LYS A 398 -14.89 -16.34 10.34
N SER A 399 -14.46 -15.67 9.28
CA SER A 399 -15.19 -15.55 8.02
C SER A 399 -15.36 -16.89 7.29
N ASN A 400 -14.42 -17.81 7.51
CA ASN A 400 -14.42 -19.16 6.94
C ASN A 400 -15.14 -20.19 7.83
N CYS A 401 -15.51 -19.81 9.06
CA CYS A 401 -16.32 -20.65 9.94
C CYS A 401 -17.80 -20.54 9.53
N THR A 402 -18.55 -21.64 9.59
CA THR A 402 -19.98 -21.66 9.22
C THR A 402 -20.85 -22.05 10.41
N GLY A 403 -22.09 -21.55 10.41
CA GLY A 403 -23.10 -21.87 11.41
C GLY A 403 -22.72 -21.45 12.83
N LYS A 404 -23.05 -22.30 13.80
CA LYS A 404 -22.96 -22.02 15.24
C LYS A 404 -21.56 -21.61 15.71
N LEU A 405 -20.50 -22.20 15.14
CA LEU A 405 -19.13 -21.87 15.51
C LEU A 405 -18.79 -20.40 15.23
N ARG A 406 -19.29 -19.86 14.12
CA ARG A 406 -19.08 -18.46 13.75
C ARG A 406 -19.80 -17.53 14.72
N GLU A 407 -21.05 -17.83 15.04
CA GLU A 407 -21.83 -17.08 16.03
C GLU A 407 -21.14 -17.08 17.39
N GLU A 408 -20.72 -18.25 17.87
CA GLU A 408 -20.01 -18.41 19.16
C GLU A 408 -18.66 -17.65 19.17
N LEU A 409 -17.94 -17.57 18.04
CA LEU A 409 -16.71 -16.77 17.93
C LEU A 409 -16.99 -15.25 17.87
N GLU A 410 -18.07 -14.84 17.21
CA GLU A 410 -18.48 -13.43 17.09
C GLU A 410 -19.03 -12.86 18.41
N THR A 411 -19.82 -13.64 19.15
CA THR A 411 -20.26 -13.29 20.52
C THR A 411 -19.15 -13.50 21.54
N GLY A 412 -18.13 -14.30 21.19
CA GLY A 412 -17.06 -14.74 22.05
C GLY A 412 -17.52 -15.71 23.15
N GLU A 413 -18.68 -16.32 23.00
CA GLU A 413 -19.16 -17.39 23.88
C GLU A 413 -18.40 -18.71 23.64
N TYR A 414 -17.64 -18.80 22.55
CA TYR A 414 -16.84 -19.97 22.23
C TYR A 414 -15.86 -20.35 23.35
N GLN A 415 -15.94 -21.61 23.77
CA GLN A 415 -14.95 -22.23 24.66
C GLN A 415 -14.22 -23.35 23.92
N SER A 416 -12.90 -23.23 23.90
CA SER A 416 -12.00 -24.21 23.28
C SER A 416 -12.13 -25.58 23.94
N LYS A 417 -12.14 -26.62 23.10
CA LYS A 417 -12.19 -28.03 23.49
C LYS A 417 -10.85 -28.71 23.18
N PRO A 418 -10.47 -29.76 23.92
CA PRO A 418 -9.20 -30.47 23.69
C PRO A 418 -9.00 -30.93 22.24
N ASP A 419 -10.07 -31.37 21.57
CA ASP A 419 -10.03 -31.94 20.22
C ASP A 419 -10.18 -30.89 19.09
N ASP A 420 -10.31 -29.61 19.41
CA ASP A 420 -10.44 -28.58 18.39
C ASP A 420 -9.16 -28.44 17.57
N ASN A 421 -9.32 -28.10 16.29
CA ASN A 421 -8.19 -27.78 15.42
C ASN A 421 -7.42 -26.57 15.97
N GLN A 422 -6.10 -26.61 15.84
CA GLN A 422 -5.20 -25.58 16.36
C GLN A 422 -5.54 -24.17 15.84
N ASN A 423 -5.98 -24.06 14.58
CA ASN A 423 -6.39 -22.79 14.01
C ASN A 423 -7.65 -22.19 14.67
N ILE A 424 -8.61 -23.01 15.08
CA ILE A 424 -9.83 -22.57 15.78
C ILE A 424 -9.46 -22.08 17.18
N LYS A 425 -8.65 -22.85 17.92
CA LYS A 425 -8.15 -22.48 19.24
C LYS A 425 -7.43 -21.14 19.23
N LEU A 426 -6.48 -20.99 18.31
CA LEU A 426 -5.71 -19.76 18.17
C LEU A 426 -6.58 -18.58 17.71
N CYS A 427 -7.50 -18.80 16.76
CA CYS A 427 -8.47 -17.79 16.32
C CYS A 427 -9.32 -17.28 17.49
N ALA A 428 -9.92 -18.19 18.26
CA ALA A 428 -10.76 -17.86 19.42
C ALA A 428 -9.99 -17.03 20.45
N TRP A 429 -8.78 -17.45 20.79
CA TRP A 429 -7.94 -16.72 21.74
C TRP A 429 -7.57 -15.31 21.22
N LEU A 430 -7.22 -15.21 19.94
CA LEU A 430 -6.84 -13.94 19.30
C LEU A 430 -7.99 -12.95 19.16
N GLN A 431 -9.27 -13.36 19.23
CA GLN A 431 -10.38 -12.39 19.20
C GLN A 431 -10.33 -11.41 20.39
N ARG A 432 -9.75 -11.84 21.51
CA ARG A 432 -9.71 -11.06 22.77
C ARG A 432 -8.31 -10.70 23.24
N ASN A 433 -7.28 -11.26 22.60
CA ASN A 433 -5.89 -11.12 23.04
C ASN A 433 -4.99 -10.78 21.84
N SER A 434 -3.72 -10.51 22.15
CA SER A 434 -2.65 -10.36 21.17
C SER A 434 -1.45 -11.18 21.63
N LEU A 435 -0.78 -11.87 20.70
CA LEU A 435 0.48 -12.54 20.97
C LEU A 435 1.52 -11.54 21.49
N GLY A 436 1.45 -10.29 21.04
CA GLY A 436 2.29 -9.19 21.53
C GLY A 436 2.25 -9.03 23.05
N SER A 437 1.10 -9.31 23.68
CA SER A 437 0.96 -9.21 25.15
C SER A 437 1.68 -10.33 25.92
N LEU A 438 1.99 -11.45 25.26
CA LEU A 438 2.74 -12.56 25.84
C LEU A 438 4.25 -12.43 25.65
N LEU A 439 4.67 -11.54 24.75
CA LEU A 439 6.08 -11.23 24.54
C LEU A 439 6.54 -10.35 25.71
N GLN A 440 7.22 -10.95 26.68
CA GLN A 440 7.79 -10.20 27.79
C GLN A 440 8.81 -9.19 27.27
N THR A 441 8.71 -7.93 27.71
CA THR A 441 9.84 -7.01 27.70
C THR A 441 10.93 -7.62 28.58
N LYS A 442 12.00 -8.16 27.98
CA LYS A 442 13.22 -8.57 28.68
C LYS A 442 14.03 -7.36 29.20
N ASP A 443 13.34 -6.32 29.67
CA ASP A 443 13.91 -5.21 30.42
C ASP A 443 13.28 -5.23 31.82
N SER A 444 13.81 -6.11 32.67
CA SER A 444 13.80 -6.03 34.13
C SER A 444 15.13 -6.54 34.64
#